data_AF-A0A7C4NRC2-F1
#
_entry.id   AF-A0A7C4NRC2-F1
#
_cell.length_a   1.000
_cell.length_b   1.000
_cell.length_c   1.000
_cell.angle_alpha   90.00
_cell.angle_beta   90.00
_cell.angle_gamma   90.00
#
_symmetry.space_group_name_H-M   'P 1'
#
loop_
_entity.id
_entity.type
_entity.pdbx_description
1 polymer ?
#
loop_
_entity_poly.entity_id
_entity_poly.type
_entity_poly.pdbx_seq_one_letter_code
_entity_poly.pdbx_strand_id
1 'polypeptide(L)'
;MPIIKLKQNELIRVFGPASINVKLGVIDVYRKKFETGESFIIHKLRSCVIQSITDSELEINLGSEASLAQLDDRDSYLNWLETLSKILDSKPKSIIVIGNVDSGKSTFSIMIANEALNKGLKPAVIDSDVGQADIGPPCFITMSYPDYQVIWMREYKAVHYKFIGDNKPQYKVDEIIYAVKELMNRAVNDNRNIVVVDTDGWIGDENAIVYKYKLITSIKPDILVVIGRELQD
;
A
#
# COMPACT_ATOMS: atom_id res chain seq x y z
N MET A 1 13.32 -26.90 -6.63
CA MET A 1 12.85 -25.63 -7.20
C MET A 1 14.06 -24.76 -7.50
N PRO A 2 14.03 -23.83 -8.48
CA PRO A 2 15.18 -22.99 -8.78
C PRO A 2 15.55 -22.10 -7.58
N ILE A 3 16.85 -21.98 -7.32
CA ILE A 3 17.41 -21.07 -6.31
C ILE A 3 17.91 -19.82 -7.05
N ILE A 4 17.45 -18.65 -6.61
CA ILE A 4 17.99 -17.36 -7.03
C ILE A 4 18.92 -16.85 -5.94
N LYS A 5 20.12 -16.47 -6.35
CA LYS A 5 21.09 -15.84 -5.46
C LYS A 5 21.03 -14.34 -5.69
N LEU A 6 20.87 -13.59 -4.61
CA LEU A 6 20.91 -12.14 -4.61
C LEU A 6 22.09 -11.68 -3.76
N LYS A 7 22.94 -10.82 -4.32
CA LYS A 7 23.92 -10.07 -3.53
C LYS A 7 23.23 -8.99 -2.73
N GLN A 8 23.81 -8.60 -1.60
CA GLN A 8 23.27 -7.51 -0.78
C GLN A 8 22.92 -6.27 -1.61
N ASN A 9 21.75 -5.69 -1.35
CA ASN A 9 21.13 -4.55 -2.05
C ASN A 9 20.64 -4.81 -3.48
N GLU A 10 20.75 -6.02 -4.02
CA GLU A 10 20.12 -6.35 -5.29
C GLU A 10 18.59 -6.35 -5.17
N LEU A 11 17.93 -5.85 -6.22
CA LEU A 11 16.48 -5.83 -6.33
C LEU A 11 16.02 -6.72 -7.49
N ILE A 12 14.98 -7.50 -7.24
CA ILE A 12 14.27 -8.24 -8.29
C ILE A 12 12.77 -7.97 -8.18
N ARG A 13 12.11 -7.87 -9.33
CA ARG A 13 10.65 -7.87 -9.41
C ARG A 13 10.20 -9.27 -9.76
N VAL A 14 9.24 -9.78 -9.00
CA VAL A 14 8.62 -11.08 -9.24
C VAL A 14 7.16 -10.85 -9.57
N PHE A 15 6.73 -11.31 -10.75
CA PHE A 15 5.35 -11.31 -11.18
C PHE A 15 4.73 -12.67 -10.85
N GLY A 16 3.62 -12.65 -10.11
CA GLY A 16 2.93 -13.85 -9.67
C GLY A 16 2.07 -14.50 -10.76
N PRO A 17 1.57 -15.72 -10.52
CA PRO A 17 1.57 -16.41 -9.24
C PRO A 17 2.92 -17.05 -8.90
N ALA A 18 3.46 -16.81 -7.71
CA ALA A 18 4.73 -17.40 -7.28
C ALA A 18 4.75 -17.66 -5.76
N SER A 19 5.54 -18.63 -5.33
CA SER A 19 5.87 -18.85 -3.91
C SER A 19 7.37 -18.61 -3.71
N ILE A 20 7.71 -17.86 -2.67
CA ILE A 20 9.09 -17.53 -2.31
C ILE A 20 9.37 -18.12 -0.94
N ASN A 21 10.49 -18.84 -0.80
CA ASN A 21 11.01 -19.31 0.47
C ASN A 21 12.46 -18.84 0.63
N VAL A 22 12.76 -18.18 1.75
CA VAL A 22 14.11 -17.68 2.04
C VAL A 22 14.93 -18.84 2.59
N LYS A 23 15.90 -19.34 1.82
CA LYS A 23 16.80 -20.42 2.24
C LYS A 23 18.00 -19.92 3.02
N LEU A 24 18.46 -18.72 2.71
CA LEU A 24 19.56 -18.06 3.37
C LEU A 24 19.38 -16.54 3.28
N GLY A 25 19.79 -15.84 4.35
CA GLY A 25 19.87 -14.39 4.38
C GLY A 25 18.58 -13.73 4.87
N VAL A 26 18.49 -12.42 4.59
CA VAL A 26 17.34 -11.58 4.93
C VAL A 26 16.99 -10.74 3.72
N ILE A 27 15.70 -10.68 3.40
CA ILE A 27 15.14 -9.85 2.32
C ILE A 27 14.09 -8.88 2.86
N ASP A 28 13.81 -7.83 2.11
CA ASP A 28 12.75 -6.85 2.33
C ASP A 28 11.75 -6.90 1.17
N VAL A 29 10.47 -6.97 1.52
CA VAL A 29 9.35 -6.80 0.59
C VAL A 29 8.42 -5.77 1.19
N TYR A 30 8.31 -4.61 0.54
CA TYR A 30 7.47 -3.50 1.00
C TYR A 30 7.71 -3.10 2.46
N ARG A 31 8.97 -3.07 2.92
CA ARG A 31 9.37 -2.76 4.30
C ARG A 31 9.05 -3.82 5.35
N LYS A 32 8.62 -5.01 4.92
CA LYS A 32 8.54 -6.22 5.74
C LYS A 32 9.77 -7.08 5.49
N LYS A 33 10.47 -7.45 6.56
CA LYS A 33 11.60 -8.38 6.47
C LYS A 33 11.11 -9.82 6.43
N PHE A 34 11.80 -10.64 5.64
CA PHE A 34 11.69 -12.09 5.67
C PHE A 34 13.07 -12.68 5.91
N GLU A 35 13.17 -13.53 6.93
CA GLU A 35 14.37 -14.22 7.36
C GLU A 35 14.40 -15.67 6.87
N THR A 36 15.52 -16.34 7.08
CA THR A 36 15.71 -17.74 6.70
C THR A 36 14.63 -18.65 7.30
N GLY A 37 13.98 -19.43 6.45
CA GLY A 37 12.87 -20.32 6.80
C GLY A 37 11.49 -19.70 6.54
N GLU A 38 11.38 -18.38 6.40
CA GLU A 38 10.12 -17.71 6.11
C GLU A 38 9.75 -17.79 4.62
N SER A 39 8.46 -17.64 4.34
CA SER A 39 7.91 -17.73 2.99
C SER A 39 6.72 -16.83 2.79
N PHE A 40 6.46 -16.49 1.54
CA PHE A 40 5.26 -15.75 1.16
C PHE A 40 4.82 -16.10 -0.27
N ILE A 41 3.57 -15.74 -0.57
CA ILE A 41 2.93 -15.99 -1.86
C ILE A 41 2.71 -14.66 -2.57
N ILE A 42 2.99 -14.67 -3.86
CA ILE A 42 2.61 -13.62 -4.81
C ILE A 42 1.44 -14.16 -5.62
N HIS A 43 0.29 -13.51 -5.52
CA HIS A 43 -0.92 -13.96 -6.20
C HIS A 43 -0.91 -13.61 -7.70
N LYS A 44 -1.79 -14.27 -8.47
CA LYS A 44 -1.97 -13.96 -9.90
C LYS A 44 -2.30 -12.47 -10.08
N LEU A 45 -1.76 -11.86 -11.15
CA LEU A 45 -1.92 -10.43 -11.47
C LEU A 45 -1.32 -9.46 -10.43
N ARG A 46 -0.54 -9.96 -9.48
CA ARG A 46 0.23 -9.14 -8.55
C ARG A 46 1.72 -9.28 -8.83
N SER A 47 2.48 -8.26 -8.47
CA SER A 47 3.94 -8.33 -8.43
C SER A 47 4.45 -7.76 -7.12
N CYS A 48 5.66 -8.13 -6.75
CA CYS A 48 6.39 -7.44 -5.70
C CYS A 48 7.85 -7.24 -6.06
N VAL A 49 8.44 -6.22 -5.47
CA VAL A 49 9.89 -6.00 -5.51
C VAL A 49 10.48 -6.60 -4.24
N ILE A 50 11.47 -7.45 -4.41
CA ILE A 50 12.26 -8.05 -3.34
C ILE A 50 13.62 -7.37 -3.35
N GLN A 51 14.02 -6.80 -2.22
CA GLN A 51 15.36 -6.28 -2.00
C GLN A 51 16.11 -7.19 -1.04
N SER A 52 17.34 -7.57 -1.37
CA SER A 52 18.19 -8.30 -0.43
C SER A 52 18.80 -7.34 0.61
N ILE A 53 18.69 -7.69 1.90
CA ILE A 53 19.35 -6.97 3.00
C ILE A 53 20.74 -7.53 3.27
N THR A 54 20.90 -8.85 3.08
CA THR A 54 22.19 -9.55 3.07
C THR A 54 22.31 -10.36 1.78
N ASP A 55 23.49 -10.91 1.48
CA ASP A 55 23.58 -12.00 0.51
C ASP A 55 22.54 -13.07 0.87
N SER A 56 21.70 -13.43 -0.11
CA SER A 56 20.49 -14.22 0.12
C SER A 56 20.29 -15.28 -0.97
N GLU A 57 19.70 -16.42 -0.57
CA GLU A 57 19.28 -17.49 -1.47
C GLU A 57 17.78 -17.70 -1.36
N LEU A 58 17.06 -17.51 -2.45
CA LEU A 58 15.61 -17.62 -2.53
C LEU A 58 15.24 -18.85 -3.34
N GLU A 59 14.53 -19.79 -2.72
CA GLU A 59 13.82 -20.82 -3.46
C GLU A 59 12.53 -20.24 -4.02
N ILE A 60 12.43 -20.18 -5.33
CA ILE A 60 11.29 -19.58 -6.03
C ILE A 60 10.54 -20.66 -6.80
N ASN A 61 9.24 -20.78 -6.55
CA ASN A 61 8.34 -21.58 -7.35
C ASN A 61 7.47 -20.66 -8.20
N LEU A 62 7.79 -20.55 -9.49
CA LEU A 62 7.03 -19.75 -10.46
C LEU A 62 5.86 -20.58 -10.99
N GLY A 63 4.65 -20.06 -10.85
CA GLY A 63 3.45 -20.63 -11.45
C GLY A 63 3.30 -20.23 -12.93
N SER A 64 2.17 -20.61 -13.52
CA SER A 64 1.82 -20.22 -14.90
C SER A 64 1.76 -18.70 -15.04
N GLU A 65 2.37 -18.13 -16.08
CA GLU A 65 2.42 -16.67 -16.36
C GLU A 65 3.35 -15.87 -15.44
N ALA A 66 4.00 -16.50 -14.46
CA ALA A 66 4.95 -15.82 -13.58
C ALA A 66 6.27 -15.50 -14.29
N SER A 67 6.88 -14.38 -13.93
CA SER A 67 8.14 -13.93 -14.51
C SER A 67 8.99 -13.15 -13.52
N LEU A 68 10.26 -12.99 -13.87
CA LEU A 68 11.24 -12.25 -13.10
C LEU A 68 11.78 -11.11 -13.96
N ALA A 69 11.98 -9.95 -13.35
CA ALA A 69 12.62 -8.82 -13.99
C ALA A 69 13.63 -8.18 -13.03
N GLN A 70 14.79 -7.80 -13.56
CA GLN A 70 15.67 -6.86 -12.87
C GLN A 70 15.06 -5.46 -12.95
N LEU A 71 15.24 -4.68 -11.89
CA LEU A 71 14.84 -3.27 -11.90
C LEU A 71 15.94 -2.46 -12.59
N ASP A 72 15.54 -1.51 -13.43
CA ASP A 72 16.46 -0.48 -13.91
C ASP A 72 16.53 0.68 -12.89
N ASP A 73 17.56 1.52 -13.01
CA ASP A 73 17.77 2.67 -12.12
C ASP A 73 16.64 3.72 -12.18
N ARG A 74 15.71 3.59 -13.13
CA ARG A 74 14.56 4.49 -13.34
C ARG A 74 13.24 3.85 -12.89
N ASP A 75 13.26 2.65 -12.31
CA ASP A 75 12.05 2.01 -11.82
C ASP A 75 11.42 2.88 -10.72
N SER A 76 10.14 3.20 -10.90
CA SER A 76 9.32 3.96 -9.95
C SER A 76 9.42 3.50 -8.49
N TYR A 77 9.71 2.22 -8.25
CA TYR A 77 9.89 1.68 -6.91
C TYR A 77 11.05 2.35 -6.16
N LEU A 78 12.15 2.69 -6.84
CA LEU A 78 13.29 3.37 -6.21
C LEU A 78 12.89 4.77 -5.73
N ASN A 79 12.12 5.50 -6.53
CA ASN A 79 11.55 6.79 -6.14
C ASN A 79 10.58 6.65 -4.95
N TRP A 80 9.80 5.57 -4.90
CA TRP A 80 8.93 5.30 -3.76
C TRP A 80 9.71 5.10 -2.47
N LEU A 81 10.86 4.43 -2.50
CA LEU A 81 11.71 4.23 -1.31
C LEU A 81 12.23 5.58 -0.77
N GLU A 82 12.69 6.47 -1.65
CA GLU A 82 13.16 7.81 -1.27
C GLU A 82 12.02 8.68 -0.73
N THR A 83 10.89 8.71 -1.45
CA THR A 83 9.70 9.48 -1.07
C THR A 83 9.15 9.03 0.28
N LEU A 84 9.10 7.72 0.53
CA LEU A 84 8.66 7.15 1.80
C LEU A 84 9.48 7.67 2.98
N SER A 85 10.82 7.73 2.85
CA SER A 85 11.68 8.25 3.92
C SER A 85 11.35 9.70 4.21
N LYS A 86 11.29 10.55 3.17
CA LYS A 86 10.96 11.97 3.30
C LYS A 86 9.62 12.20 3.99
N ILE A 87 8.59 11.42 3.62
CA ILE A 87 7.26 11.49 4.23
C ILE A 87 7.36 11.20 5.72
N LEU A 88 7.93 10.07 6.13
CA LEU A 88 7.93 9.69 7.54
C LEU A 88 8.88 10.53 8.41
N ASP A 89 9.96 11.08 7.83
CA ASP A 89 10.86 11.99 8.53
C ASP A 89 10.19 13.35 8.85
N SER A 90 9.18 13.75 8.07
CA SER A 90 8.34 14.92 8.37
C SER A 90 7.33 14.70 9.51
N LYS A 91 7.23 13.47 10.03
CA LYS A 91 6.33 13.05 11.12
C LYS A 91 4.86 13.46 10.91
N PRO A 92 4.25 13.11 9.77
CA PRO A 92 2.86 13.44 9.49
C PRO A 92 1.92 12.63 10.40
N LYS A 93 0.77 13.22 10.73
CA LYS A 93 -0.31 12.53 11.44
C LYS A 93 -1.33 11.93 10.46
N SER A 94 -1.39 12.46 9.24
CA SER A 94 -2.38 12.08 8.23
C SER A 94 -1.78 12.13 6.82
N ILE A 95 -2.00 11.05 6.07
CA ILE A 95 -1.54 10.87 4.69
C ILE A 95 -2.71 10.37 3.85
N ILE A 96 -2.97 11.01 2.71
CA ILE A 96 -3.92 10.52 1.71
C ILE A 96 -3.15 10.10 0.46
N VAL A 97 -3.45 8.92 -0.07
CA VAL A 97 -2.85 8.40 -1.31
C VAL A 97 -3.89 8.40 -2.43
N ILE A 98 -3.64 9.17 -3.48
CA ILE A 98 -4.50 9.28 -4.68
C ILE A 98 -3.75 8.85 -5.95
N GLY A 99 -4.50 8.45 -6.97
CA GLY A 99 -3.95 7.95 -8.23
C GLY A 99 -4.96 7.08 -8.98
N ASN A 100 -4.62 6.65 -10.20
CA ASN A 100 -5.52 5.84 -11.02
C ASN A 100 -5.69 4.42 -10.47
N VAL A 101 -6.64 3.66 -11.03
CA VAL A 101 -6.72 2.20 -10.84
C VAL A 101 -5.37 1.57 -11.21
N ASP A 102 -4.93 0.58 -10.42
CA ASP A 102 -3.68 -0.15 -10.59
C ASP A 102 -2.39 0.70 -10.64
N SER A 103 -2.41 1.94 -10.11
CA SER A 103 -1.20 2.78 -10.04
C SER A 103 -0.23 2.40 -8.91
N GLY A 104 -0.65 1.54 -7.97
CA GLY A 104 0.16 1.12 -6.82
C GLY A 104 -0.15 1.81 -5.50
N LYS A 105 -1.26 2.55 -5.40
CA LYS A 105 -1.72 3.23 -4.17
C LYS A 105 -1.73 2.32 -2.95
N SER A 106 -2.41 1.18 -3.05
CA SER A 106 -2.54 0.23 -1.94
C SER A 106 -1.18 -0.34 -1.53
N THR A 107 -0.29 -0.60 -2.49
CA THR A 107 1.10 -1.00 -2.21
C THR A 107 1.86 0.09 -1.46
N PHE A 108 1.77 1.35 -1.91
CA PHE A 108 2.46 2.46 -1.24
C PHE A 108 1.88 2.73 0.16
N SER A 109 0.57 2.58 0.33
CA SER A 109 -0.13 2.63 1.62
C SER A 109 0.37 1.53 2.58
N ILE A 110 0.60 0.31 2.09
CA ILE A 110 1.25 -0.77 2.86
C ILE A 110 2.68 -0.38 3.25
N MET A 111 3.47 0.15 2.32
CA MET A 111 4.85 0.58 2.60
C MET A 111 4.91 1.66 3.69
N ILE A 112 3.99 2.63 3.68
CA ILE A 112 3.87 3.64 4.74
C ILE A 112 3.55 2.99 6.08
N ALA A 113 2.55 2.10 6.13
CA ALA A 113 2.15 1.45 7.37
C ALA A 113 3.25 0.53 7.94
N ASN A 114 3.91 -0.26 7.09
CA ASN A 114 5.00 -1.15 7.49
C ASN A 114 6.21 -0.37 8.02
N GLU A 115 6.56 0.74 7.36
CA GLU A 115 7.67 1.57 7.79
C GLU A 115 7.33 2.37 9.06
N ALA A 116 6.08 2.80 9.23
CA ALA A 116 5.61 3.36 10.48
C ALA A 116 5.78 2.35 11.64
N LEU A 117 5.43 1.08 11.43
CA LEU A 117 5.67 0.01 12.41
C LEU A 117 7.16 -0.19 12.70
N ASN A 118 8.03 -0.18 11.68
CA ASN A 118 9.49 -0.24 11.87
C ASN A 118 10.00 0.90 12.77
N LYS A 119 9.39 2.09 12.68
CA LYS A 119 9.72 3.26 13.52
C LYS A 119 9.02 3.26 14.88
N GLY A 120 8.33 2.19 15.26
CA GLY A 120 7.61 2.08 16.53
C GLY A 120 6.35 2.94 16.62
N LEU A 121 5.82 3.38 15.47
CA LEU A 121 4.58 4.13 15.38
C LEU A 121 3.36 3.20 15.41
N LYS A 122 2.18 3.78 15.56
CA LYS A 122 0.88 3.09 15.65
C LYS A 122 0.01 3.56 14.49
N PRO A 123 0.19 3.00 13.28
CA PRO A 123 -0.60 3.39 12.13
C PRO A 123 -2.08 3.00 12.27
N ALA A 124 -2.93 3.77 11.62
CA ALA A 124 -4.25 3.35 11.19
C ALA A 124 -4.28 3.40 9.65
N VAL A 125 -4.88 2.38 9.03
CA VAL A 125 -5.06 2.34 7.57
C VAL A 125 -6.55 2.37 7.29
N ILE A 126 -7.00 3.36 6.53
CA ILE A 126 -8.37 3.49 6.05
C ILE A 126 -8.36 3.09 4.58
N ASP A 127 -9.09 2.03 4.24
CA ASP A 127 -9.39 1.62 2.87
C ASP A 127 -10.73 2.26 2.49
N SER A 128 -10.66 3.27 1.62
CA SER A 128 -11.83 4.02 1.15
C SER A 128 -12.22 3.70 -0.29
N ASP A 129 -11.69 2.64 -0.90
CA ASP A 129 -12.13 2.18 -2.22
C ASP A 129 -13.39 1.33 -2.09
N VAL A 130 -14.55 1.97 -2.21
CA VAL A 130 -15.85 1.28 -2.13
C VAL A 130 -16.08 0.26 -3.26
N GLY A 131 -15.32 0.36 -4.37
CA GLY A 131 -15.44 -0.53 -5.52
C GLY A 131 -14.52 -1.74 -5.44
N GLN A 132 -13.25 -1.51 -5.09
CA GLN A 132 -12.19 -2.51 -5.06
C GLN A 132 -11.56 -2.67 -3.67
N ALA A 133 -12.40 -2.63 -2.62
CA ALA A 133 -11.97 -2.81 -1.24
C ALA A 133 -11.02 -4.01 -1.08
N ASP A 134 -9.91 -3.78 -0.39
CA ASP A 134 -8.91 -4.78 -0.05
C ASP A 134 -9.11 -5.30 1.37
N ILE A 135 -9.38 -4.43 2.35
CA ILE A 135 -9.52 -4.84 3.76
C ILE A 135 -10.95 -5.35 4.04
N GLY A 136 -11.94 -4.60 3.56
CA GLY A 136 -13.35 -4.88 3.76
C GLY A 136 -14.03 -5.53 2.55
N PRO A 137 -15.32 -5.91 2.67
CA PRO A 137 -16.12 -6.19 1.50
C PRO A 137 -16.41 -4.92 0.68
N PRO A 138 -16.75 -5.03 -0.62
CA PRO A 138 -17.21 -3.91 -1.42
C PRO A 138 -18.40 -3.18 -0.80
N CYS A 139 -18.61 -1.92 -1.19
CA CYS A 139 -19.62 -0.99 -0.63
C CYS A 139 -19.34 -0.52 0.81
N PHE A 140 -18.16 -0.83 1.37
CA PHE A 140 -17.73 -0.36 2.67
C PHE A 140 -16.46 0.47 2.57
N ILE A 141 -16.34 1.43 3.47
CA ILE A 141 -15.05 1.98 3.88
C ILE A 141 -14.67 1.30 5.18
N THR A 142 -13.42 0.87 5.28
CA THR A 142 -12.94 0.16 6.48
C THR A 142 -11.69 0.80 7.04
N MET A 143 -11.51 0.62 8.35
CA MET A 143 -10.28 1.04 9.02
C MET A 143 -9.68 -0.14 9.75
N SER A 144 -8.36 -0.30 9.66
CA SER A 144 -7.57 -1.29 10.38
C SER A 144 -6.53 -0.61 11.26
N TYR A 145 -6.09 -1.33 12.30
CA TYR A 145 -4.99 -0.93 13.15
C TYR A 145 -3.85 -1.94 13.01
N PRO A 146 -2.95 -1.77 12.02
CA PRO A 146 -1.82 -2.67 11.86
C PRO A 146 -1.01 -2.76 13.16
N ASP A 147 -0.80 -4.00 13.61
CA ASP A 147 0.06 -4.41 14.71
C ASP A 147 1.20 -5.32 14.23
N TYR A 148 1.14 -5.76 12.97
CA TYR A 148 2.19 -6.47 12.25
C TYR A 148 2.26 -5.99 10.79
N GLN A 149 3.40 -6.25 10.16
CA GLN A 149 3.65 -5.89 8.76
C GLN A 149 3.02 -6.90 7.80
N VAL A 150 2.53 -6.42 6.66
CA VAL A 150 1.89 -7.23 5.62
C VAL A 150 2.48 -6.93 4.26
N ILE A 151 2.28 -7.82 3.29
CA ILE A 151 2.63 -7.53 1.88
C ILE A 151 1.38 -7.35 1.01
N TRP A 152 0.22 -7.79 1.51
CA TRP A 152 -1.09 -7.57 0.91
C TRP A 152 -2.01 -6.85 1.89
N MET A 153 -2.67 -5.79 1.45
CA MET A 153 -3.57 -5.00 2.31
C MET A 153 -4.73 -5.85 2.87
N ARG A 154 -5.14 -6.89 2.13
CA ARG A 154 -6.16 -7.88 2.54
C ARG A 154 -5.80 -8.71 3.77
N GLU A 155 -4.53 -8.72 4.18
CA GLU A 155 -4.09 -9.40 5.40
C GLU A 155 -4.47 -8.62 6.67
N TYR A 156 -4.85 -7.34 6.54
CA TYR A 156 -5.33 -6.56 7.67
C TYR A 156 -6.72 -6.98 8.13
N LYS A 157 -6.93 -6.92 9.44
CA LYS A 157 -8.25 -7.11 10.05
C LYS A 157 -8.92 -5.77 10.26
N ALA A 158 -10.10 -5.59 9.64
CA ALA A 158 -10.88 -4.39 9.83
C ALA A 158 -11.36 -4.24 11.29
N VAL A 159 -10.94 -3.10 11.83
CA VAL A 159 -11.37 -2.36 13.01
C VAL A 159 -12.84 -1.96 13.06
N HIS A 160 -13.17 -1.25 11.99
CA HIS A 160 -14.39 -0.48 11.82
C HIS A 160 -14.85 -0.54 10.38
N TYR A 161 -16.16 -0.46 10.23
CA TYR A 161 -16.85 -0.56 8.96
C TYR A 161 -17.81 0.62 8.84
N LYS A 162 -17.82 1.26 7.68
CA LYS A 162 -18.80 2.26 7.29
C LYS A 162 -19.47 1.79 6.01
N PHE A 163 -20.74 1.40 6.13
CA PHE A 163 -21.52 0.98 4.98
C PHE A 163 -21.90 2.21 4.15
N ILE A 164 -21.46 2.24 2.90
CA ILE A 164 -21.81 3.29 1.93
C ILE A 164 -23.02 2.87 1.09
N GLY A 165 -23.17 1.56 0.86
CA GLY A 165 -24.30 0.98 0.14
C GLY A 165 -24.22 1.10 -1.38
N ASP A 166 -23.09 1.56 -1.91
CA ASP A 166 -22.80 1.61 -3.34
C ASP A 166 -21.31 1.28 -3.56
N ASN A 167 -21.01 0.55 -4.63
CA ASN A 167 -19.64 0.24 -5.06
C ASN A 167 -19.08 1.29 -6.03
N LYS A 168 -19.84 2.36 -6.25
CA LYS A 168 -19.50 3.50 -7.10
C LYS A 168 -19.49 4.79 -6.27
N PRO A 169 -18.38 5.56 -6.26
CA PRO A 169 -18.31 6.78 -5.47
C PRO A 169 -19.19 7.92 -5.99
N GLN A 170 -19.59 7.90 -7.27
CA GLN A 170 -20.24 9.02 -7.99
C GLN A 170 -21.44 9.61 -7.25
N TYR A 171 -22.29 8.77 -6.66
CA TYR A 171 -23.52 9.19 -5.99
C TYR A 171 -23.40 9.19 -4.46
N LYS A 172 -22.18 8.98 -3.94
CA LYS A 172 -21.89 8.79 -2.52
C LYS A 172 -20.70 9.61 -2.03
N VAL A 173 -20.31 10.62 -2.80
CA VAL A 173 -19.13 11.46 -2.51
C VAL A 173 -19.16 12.04 -1.09
N ASP A 174 -20.28 12.65 -0.70
CA ASP A 174 -20.36 13.33 0.59
C ASP A 174 -20.40 12.31 1.75
N GLU A 175 -21.09 11.17 1.57
CA GLU A 175 -21.09 10.06 2.54
C GLU A 175 -19.70 9.43 2.72
N ILE A 176 -18.95 9.25 1.63
CA ILE A 176 -17.58 8.73 1.63
C ILE A 176 -16.67 9.69 2.41
N ILE A 177 -16.71 10.98 2.08
CA ILE A 177 -15.89 12.01 2.77
C ILE A 177 -16.23 12.05 4.27
N TYR A 178 -17.52 12.02 4.60
CA TYR A 178 -17.97 11.98 6.00
C TYR A 178 -17.42 10.74 6.73
N ALA A 179 -17.55 9.55 6.14
CA ALA A 179 -17.08 8.31 6.72
C ALA A 179 -15.56 8.29 6.93
N VAL A 180 -14.77 8.75 5.95
CA VAL A 180 -13.31 8.87 6.09
C VAL A 180 -12.96 9.82 7.24
N LYS A 181 -13.60 11.00 7.28
CA LYS A 181 -13.34 11.99 8.34
C LYS A 181 -13.68 11.46 9.73
N GLU A 182 -14.79 10.74 9.87
CA GLU A 182 -15.17 10.11 11.13
C GLU A 182 -14.14 9.05 11.58
N LEU A 183 -13.71 8.19 10.66
CA LEU A 183 -12.70 7.16 10.93
C LEU A 183 -11.34 7.78 11.29
N MET A 184 -10.93 8.86 10.64
CA MET A 184 -9.71 9.59 10.99
C MET A 184 -9.77 10.17 12.41
N ASN A 185 -10.88 10.85 12.76
CA ASN A 185 -11.08 11.35 14.11
C ASN A 185 -11.05 10.22 15.15
N ARG A 186 -11.65 9.09 14.81
CA ARG A 186 -11.61 7.91 15.66
C ARG A 186 -10.20 7.36 15.85
N ALA A 187 -9.41 7.23 14.79
CA ALA A 187 -8.01 6.81 14.89
C ALA A 187 -7.22 7.70 15.85
N VAL A 188 -7.41 9.02 15.78
CA VAL A 188 -6.77 9.98 16.69
C VAL A 188 -7.22 9.74 18.14
N ASN A 189 -8.53 9.59 18.38
CA ASN A 189 -9.08 9.29 19.71
C ASN A 189 -8.56 7.96 20.28
N ASP A 190 -8.32 6.98 19.40
CA ASP A 190 -7.78 5.66 19.74
C ASP A 190 -6.22 5.67 19.79
N ASN A 191 -5.61 6.85 19.92
CA ASN A 191 -4.17 7.08 20.08
C ASN A 191 -3.30 6.54 18.94
N ARG A 192 -3.83 6.57 17.71
CA ARG A 192 -3.04 6.32 16.50
C ARG A 192 -2.31 7.59 16.11
N ASN A 193 -1.02 7.47 15.84
CA ASN A 193 -0.13 8.62 15.64
C ASN A 193 0.16 8.91 14.17
N ILE A 194 -0.33 8.05 13.26
CA ILE A 194 -0.29 8.25 11.81
C ILE A 194 -1.50 7.54 11.17
N VAL A 195 -2.24 8.25 10.32
CA VAL A 195 -3.41 7.71 9.60
C VAL A 195 -3.12 7.75 8.11
N VAL A 196 -3.23 6.60 7.45
CA VAL A 196 -3.03 6.45 6.00
C VAL A 196 -4.37 6.15 5.36
N VAL A 197 -4.78 6.96 4.39
CA VAL A 197 -6.02 6.76 3.63
C VAL A 197 -5.67 6.30 2.22
N ASP A 198 -5.99 5.05 1.90
CA ASP A 198 -5.94 4.51 0.55
C ASP A 198 -7.27 4.80 -0.15
N THR A 199 -7.23 5.48 -1.29
CA THR A 199 -8.44 5.97 -1.98
C THR A 199 -8.76 5.18 -3.24
N ASP A 200 -10.00 5.32 -3.72
CA ASP A 200 -10.41 4.77 -5.00
C ASP A 200 -9.62 5.35 -6.19
N GLY A 201 -9.62 4.60 -7.31
CA GLY A 201 -8.94 4.97 -8.55
C GLY A 201 -9.65 6.00 -9.44
N TRP A 202 -10.76 6.62 -9.00
CA TRP A 202 -11.54 7.52 -9.86
C TRP A 202 -10.88 8.91 -9.93
N ILE A 203 -10.21 9.19 -11.05
CA ILE A 203 -9.49 10.46 -11.30
C ILE A 203 -9.70 11.04 -12.72
N GLY A 204 -10.41 10.34 -13.61
CA GLY A 204 -10.33 10.57 -15.07
C GLY A 204 -11.32 11.58 -15.65
N ASP A 205 -12.19 12.19 -14.84
CA ASP A 205 -13.21 13.14 -15.30
C ASP A 205 -13.38 14.31 -14.32
N GLU A 206 -14.13 15.34 -14.73
CA GLU A 206 -14.35 16.56 -13.94
C GLU A 206 -15.00 16.27 -12.57
N ASN A 207 -15.95 15.33 -12.51
CA ASN A 207 -16.59 14.96 -11.25
C ASN A 207 -15.61 14.26 -10.32
N ALA A 208 -14.71 13.44 -10.86
CA ALA A 208 -13.63 12.81 -10.13
C ALA A 208 -12.68 13.85 -9.51
N ILE A 209 -12.29 14.87 -10.29
CA ILE A 209 -11.44 15.97 -9.81
C ILE A 209 -12.15 16.75 -8.69
N VAL A 210 -13.43 17.10 -8.87
CA VAL A 210 -14.23 17.78 -7.86
C VAL A 210 -14.34 16.93 -6.58
N TYR A 211 -14.54 15.62 -6.71
CA TYR A 211 -14.56 14.71 -5.57
C TYR A 211 -13.23 14.70 -4.82
N LYS A 212 -12.09 14.49 -5.50
CA LYS A 212 -10.77 14.48 -4.83
C LYS A 212 -10.46 15.85 -4.20
N TYR A 213 -10.83 16.95 -4.86
CA TYR A 213 -10.73 18.29 -4.29
C TYR A 213 -11.55 18.44 -3.00
N LYS A 214 -12.83 18.01 -3.00
CA LYS A 214 -13.68 18.01 -1.81
C LYS A 214 -13.10 17.15 -0.69
N LEU A 215 -12.59 15.96 -1.01
CA LEU A 215 -11.96 15.05 -0.06
C LEU A 215 -10.77 15.71 0.63
N ILE A 216 -9.83 16.24 -0.16
CA ILE A 216 -8.60 16.88 0.33
C ILE A 216 -8.93 18.13 1.16
N THR A 217 -9.84 18.99 0.70
CA THR A 217 -10.20 20.23 1.41
C THR A 217 -11.00 19.99 2.69
N SER A 218 -11.78 18.90 2.74
CA SER A 218 -12.56 18.51 3.92
C SER A 218 -11.72 17.83 5.00
N ILE A 219 -10.74 17.03 4.58
CA ILE A 219 -9.87 16.26 5.47
C ILE A 219 -8.64 17.07 5.90
N LYS A 220 -8.06 17.84 4.98
CA LYS A 220 -6.81 18.62 5.17
C LYS A 220 -5.66 17.72 5.69
N PRO A 221 -5.23 16.72 4.91
CA PRO A 221 -4.14 15.84 5.34
C PRO A 221 -2.83 16.62 5.45
N ASP A 222 -1.91 16.15 6.30
CA ASP A 222 -0.56 16.73 6.40
C ASP A 222 0.23 16.48 5.12
N ILE A 223 0.02 15.31 4.50
CA ILE A 223 0.67 14.91 3.25
C ILE A 223 -0.37 14.36 2.27
N LEU A 224 -0.30 14.82 1.03
CA LEU A 224 -0.98 14.24 -0.12
C LEU A 224 0.06 13.53 -0.99
N VAL A 225 -0.13 12.23 -1.21
CA VAL A 225 0.67 11.44 -2.14
C VAL A 225 -0.13 11.24 -3.43
N VAL A 226 0.47 11.62 -4.56
CA VAL A 226 -0.13 11.45 -5.88
C VAL A 226 0.70 10.46 -6.67
N ILE A 227 0.09 9.33 -7.06
CA ILE A 227 0.73 8.30 -7.88
C ILE A 227 0.13 8.33 -9.28
N GLY A 228 0.92 8.78 -10.23
CA GLY A 228 0.54 8.92 -11.63
C GLY A 228 1.75 9.26 -12.50
N ARG A 229 1.48 9.56 -13.76
CA ARG A 229 2.51 10.11 -14.66
C ARG A 229 2.64 11.60 -14.38
N GLU A 230 3.81 12.16 -14.63
CA GLU A 230 3.97 13.61 -14.69
C GLU A 230 2.97 14.18 -15.70
N LEU A 231 2.36 15.31 -15.35
CA LEU A 231 1.57 16.09 -16.29
C LEU A 231 2.54 16.53 -17.38
N GLN A 232 2.31 16.08 -18.61
CA GLN A 232 2.98 16.63 -19.77
C GLN A 232 2.24 17.93 -20.12
N ASP A 233 2.96 19.05 -20.05
CA ASP A 233 2.49 20.36 -20.51
C ASP A 233 2.21 20.36 -22.03
#